data_AF-R7YK90-F1
#
_entry.id   AF-R7YK90-F1
#
_cell.length_a   1.000
_cell.length_b   1.000
_cell.length_c   1.000
_cell.angle_alpha   90.00
_cell.angle_beta   90.00
_cell.angle_gamma   90.00
#
_symmetry.space_group_name_H-M   'P 1'
#
loop_
_entity.id
_entity.type
_entity.pdbx_description
1 polymer ?
#
loop_
_entity_poly.entity_id
_entity_poly.type
_entity_poly.pdbx_seq_one_letter_code
_entity_poly.pdbx_strand_id
1 'polypeptide(L)'
;MDDVRTLISTLHRSITLLLPFTDPSKPLVQDVAHTIALCAILYYAPHFLERYRVYQQRLHHVHPPVVTTPATPTETPGMEAMEGPGAPQHQVHDPLPANPTNQPPAAPLEPLDDDAPPLLVPAGPEPDSDPEDGPAARPIRAPRQTVGAKKAKSLARRDQRRAYHEFQRSRGEAQRAADAAGAAEREAALAAERSRRAAVEAELEERTRREREEKRTREEEERREETRVRGEVVRVVGEGLERRGCVDLGDVARGVGRERGWVEKLVRVSGLVGGRKEDGVVAMVTGRGWVVRVDEGIMRESYRIALEDDHQRKLKVTFEELGSIIEGVVVARATTGKRAG
;
A
#
# COMPACT_ATOMS: atom_id res chain seq x y z
N MET A 1 43.74 23.96 -20.09
CA MET A 1 42.34 24.16 -20.55
C MET A 1 42.04 23.36 -21.82
N ASP A 2 43.05 22.99 -22.60
CA ASP A 2 42.86 22.23 -23.84
C ASP A 2 42.39 20.79 -23.63
N ASP A 3 42.79 20.16 -22.52
CA ASP A 3 42.33 18.79 -22.16
C ASP A 3 40.83 18.71 -21.90
N VAL A 4 40.23 19.79 -21.38
CA VAL A 4 38.77 19.84 -21.16
C VAL A 4 38.04 19.96 -22.49
N ARG A 5 38.61 20.68 -23.47
CA ARG A 5 38.02 20.85 -24.81
C ARG A 5 38.10 19.56 -25.64
N THR A 6 39.19 18.80 -25.51
CA THR A 6 39.32 17.49 -26.18
C THR A 6 38.41 16.44 -25.56
N LEU A 7 38.22 16.46 -24.23
CA LEU A 7 37.29 15.56 -23.54
C LEU A 7 35.83 15.88 -23.89
N ILE A 8 35.47 17.16 -23.99
CA ILE A 8 34.12 17.57 -24.42
C ILE A 8 33.85 17.18 -25.89
N SER A 9 34.82 17.34 -26.80
CA SER A 9 34.62 17.00 -28.22
C SER A 9 34.54 15.49 -28.48
N THR A 10 35.32 14.69 -27.76
CA THR A 10 35.25 13.22 -27.80
C THR A 10 33.94 12.69 -27.21
N LEU A 11 33.47 13.28 -26.11
CA LEU A 11 32.15 12.96 -25.53
C LEU A 11 31.01 13.31 -26.49
N HIS A 12 31.06 14.48 -27.11
CA HIS A 12 30.06 14.89 -28.09
C HIS A 12 30.01 13.92 -29.27
N ARG A 13 31.18 13.52 -29.81
CA ARG A 13 31.27 12.59 -30.94
C ARG A 13 30.75 11.19 -30.61
N SER A 14 30.98 10.71 -29.39
CA SER A 14 30.47 9.41 -28.94
C SER A 14 28.96 9.43 -28.71
N ILE A 15 28.42 10.51 -28.16
CA ILE A 15 26.96 10.71 -28.01
C ILE A 15 26.27 10.76 -29.39
N THR A 16 26.83 11.48 -30.37
CA THR A 16 26.27 11.54 -31.74
C THR A 16 26.30 10.18 -32.46
N LEU A 17 27.23 9.29 -32.10
CA LEU A 17 27.33 7.94 -32.67
C LEU A 17 26.34 6.94 -32.05
N LEU A 18 25.96 7.16 -30.79
CA LEU A 18 25.05 6.29 -30.02
C LEU A 18 23.56 6.62 -30.22
N LEU A 19 23.24 7.81 -30.74
CA LEU A 19 21.88 8.26 -31.02
C LEU A 19 21.66 8.41 -32.54
N PRO A 20 21.28 7.33 -33.26
CA PRO A 20 21.04 7.37 -34.70
C PRO A 20 19.80 8.20 -35.13
N PHE A 21 19.12 8.86 -34.19
CA PHE A 21 17.89 9.65 -34.43
C PHE A 21 18.08 11.16 -34.25
N THR A 22 19.31 11.64 -34.11
CA THR A 22 19.60 13.05 -33.82
C THR A 22 19.69 13.85 -35.12
N ASP A 23 18.66 14.62 -35.45
CA ASP A 23 18.73 15.63 -36.52
C ASP A 23 19.78 16.69 -36.14
N PRO A 24 20.78 16.99 -36.98
CA PRO A 24 21.82 17.99 -36.65
C PRO A 24 21.29 19.43 -36.55
N SER A 25 20.01 19.66 -36.86
CA SER A 25 19.34 20.96 -36.80
C SER A 25 18.63 21.24 -35.47
N LYS A 26 18.55 20.26 -34.55
CA LYS A 26 17.93 20.44 -33.23
C LYS A 26 19.00 20.67 -32.15
N PRO A 27 18.73 21.52 -31.14
CA PRO A 27 19.68 21.74 -30.06
C PRO A 27 19.87 20.43 -29.26
N LEU A 28 21.12 19.95 -29.14
CA LEU A 28 21.50 18.69 -28.49
C LEU A 28 20.83 18.45 -27.12
N VAL A 29 20.59 19.53 -26.37
CA VAL A 29 19.93 19.50 -25.05
C VAL A 29 18.51 18.95 -25.14
N GLN A 30 17.79 19.25 -26.24
CA GLN A 30 16.45 18.74 -26.49
C GLN A 30 16.48 17.22 -26.63
N ASP A 31 17.38 16.67 -27.42
CA ASP A 31 17.43 15.21 -27.67
C ASP A 31 17.90 14.43 -26.44
N VAL A 32 18.80 14.99 -25.64
CA VAL A 32 19.16 14.43 -24.33
C VAL A 32 17.96 14.44 -23.39
N ALA A 33 17.19 15.54 -23.33
CA ALA A 33 15.98 15.62 -22.51
C ALA A 33 14.91 14.61 -22.95
N HIS A 34 14.69 14.44 -24.26
CA HIS A 34 13.76 13.46 -24.80
C HIS A 34 14.20 12.03 -24.50
N THR A 35 15.50 11.75 -24.61
CA THR A 35 16.06 10.43 -24.28
C THR A 35 15.88 10.11 -22.80
N ILE A 36 16.19 11.05 -21.90
CA ILE A 36 15.97 10.89 -20.45
C ILE A 36 14.48 10.68 -20.15
N ALA A 37 13.59 11.46 -20.77
CA ALA A 37 12.15 11.32 -20.59
C ALA A 37 11.65 9.94 -21.07
N LEU A 38 12.13 9.48 -22.23
CA LEU A 38 11.76 8.18 -22.79
C LEU A 38 12.31 7.03 -21.93
N CYS A 39 13.54 7.11 -21.44
CA CYS A 39 14.09 6.15 -20.48
C CYS A 39 13.32 6.14 -19.16
N ALA A 40 12.93 7.30 -18.63
CA ALA A 40 12.11 7.39 -17.42
C ALA A 40 10.72 6.76 -17.65
N ILE A 41 10.07 7.05 -18.78
CA ILE A 41 8.78 6.46 -19.13
C ILE A 41 8.90 4.94 -19.26
N LEU A 42 9.92 4.41 -19.96
CA LEU A 42 10.13 2.97 -20.09
C LEU A 42 10.43 2.28 -18.76
N TYR A 43 11.21 2.92 -17.88
CA TYR A 43 11.50 2.40 -16.54
C TYR A 43 10.24 2.33 -15.66
N TYR A 44 9.38 3.35 -15.71
CA TYR A 44 8.16 3.41 -14.91
C TYR A 44 6.92 2.77 -15.58
N ALA A 45 6.95 2.50 -16.89
CA ALA A 45 5.86 1.88 -17.64
C ALA A 45 5.30 0.60 -17.00
N PRO A 46 6.11 -0.37 -16.55
CA PRO A 46 5.58 -1.58 -15.90
C PRO A 46 4.77 -1.25 -14.63
N HIS A 47 5.23 -0.29 -13.82
CA HIS A 47 4.51 0.13 -12.62
C HIS A 47 3.18 0.86 -12.92
N PHE A 48 3.13 1.65 -13.99
CA PHE A 48 1.87 2.26 -14.45
C PHE A 48 0.89 1.19 -14.95
N LEU A 49 1.38 0.17 -15.66
CA LEU A 49 0.56 -0.92 -16.16
C LEU A 49 -0.06 -1.75 -15.02
N GLU A 50 0.72 -2.04 -13.97
CA GLU A 50 0.24 -2.73 -12.76
C GLU A 50 -0.87 -1.93 -12.07
N ARG A 51 -0.66 -0.63 -11.85
CA ARG A 51 -1.68 0.24 -11.26
C ARG A 51 -2.94 0.29 -12.13
N TYR A 52 -2.78 0.44 -13.45
CA TYR A 52 -3.92 0.49 -14.37
C TYR A 52 -4.73 -0.82 -14.37
N ARG A 53 -4.06 -1.99 -14.31
CA ARG A 53 -4.73 -3.28 -14.18
C ARG A 53 -5.54 -3.39 -12.88
N VAL A 54 -5.00 -2.93 -11.75
CA VAL A 54 -5.74 -2.92 -10.47
C VAL A 54 -6.96 -2.00 -10.55
N TYR A 55 -6.83 -0.83 -11.18
CA TYR A 55 -7.97 0.06 -11.40
C TYR A 55 -9.04 -0.58 -12.30
N GLN A 56 -8.65 -1.25 -13.39
CA GLN A 56 -9.60 -1.95 -14.26
C GLN A 56 -10.28 -3.14 -13.56
N GLN A 57 -9.55 -3.92 -12.76
CA GLN A 57 -10.14 -5.01 -11.99
C GLN A 57 -11.18 -4.50 -10.98
N ARG A 58 -10.91 -3.36 -10.33
CA ARG A 58 -11.88 -2.73 -9.42
C ARG A 58 -13.13 -2.22 -10.13
N LEU A 59 -12.99 -1.69 -11.34
CA LEU A 59 -14.15 -1.27 -12.14
C LEU A 59 -14.99 -2.46 -12.61
N HIS A 60 -14.36 -3.59 -12.96
CA HIS A 60 -15.08 -4.80 -13.39
C HIS A 60 -15.64 -5.64 -12.23
N HIS A 61 -15.29 -5.38 -10.97
CA HIS A 61 -15.88 -6.02 -9.79
C HIS A 61 -17.08 -5.25 -9.21
N VAL A 62 -17.58 -4.23 -9.91
CA VAL A 62 -18.87 -3.61 -9.60
C VAL A 62 -19.99 -4.50 -10.12
N HIS A 63 -20.56 -5.28 -9.19
CA HIS A 63 -21.74 -6.13 -9.28
C HIS A 63 -21.64 -7.42 -10.14
N PRO A 64 -21.50 -8.61 -9.53
CA PRO A 64 -22.19 -9.76 -10.08
C PRO A 64 -23.69 -9.43 -10.13
N PRO A 65 -24.40 -9.76 -11.23
CA PRO A 65 -25.86 -9.67 -11.22
C PRO A 65 -26.34 -10.52 -10.05
N VAL A 66 -27.02 -9.88 -9.09
CA VAL A 66 -27.80 -10.58 -8.09
C VAL A 66 -28.76 -11.46 -8.88
N VAL A 67 -28.51 -12.76 -8.89
CA VAL A 67 -29.44 -13.76 -9.43
C VAL A 67 -30.63 -13.71 -8.50
N THR A 68 -31.62 -12.90 -8.85
CA THR A 68 -32.93 -12.90 -8.22
C THR A 68 -33.52 -14.28 -8.45
N THR A 69 -33.48 -15.13 -7.43
CA THR A 69 -34.28 -16.36 -7.36
C THR A 69 -35.73 -16.01 -7.68
N PRO A 70 -36.38 -16.68 -8.65
CA PRO A 70 -37.76 -16.38 -9.01
C PRO A 70 -38.68 -16.75 -7.84
N ALA A 71 -39.26 -15.72 -7.23
CA ALA A 71 -40.38 -15.85 -6.32
C ALA A 71 -41.62 -16.28 -7.11
N THR A 72 -42.36 -17.19 -6.49
CA THR A 72 -43.63 -17.79 -6.87
C THR A 72 -44.64 -16.76 -7.41
N PRO A 73 -45.39 -17.07 -8.48
CA PRO A 73 -46.32 -16.12 -9.08
C PRO A 73 -47.56 -15.97 -8.18
N THR A 74 -47.81 -14.76 -7.68
CA THR A 74 -49.14 -14.36 -7.23
C THR A 74 -49.70 -13.39 -8.26
N GLU A 75 -50.82 -13.81 -8.84
CA GLU A 75 -51.59 -13.10 -9.85
C GLU A 75 -51.99 -11.70 -9.38
N THR A 76 -51.75 -10.70 -10.22
CA THR A 76 -52.54 -9.46 -10.19
C THR A 76 -52.62 -8.92 -11.61
N PRO A 77 -53.82 -8.72 -12.19
CA PRO A 77 -53.97 -8.28 -13.56
C PRO A 77 -54.08 -6.75 -13.67
N GLY A 78 -53.44 -6.21 -14.71
CA GLY A 78 -53.87 -4.98 -15.37
C GLY A 78 -53.09 -3.71 -15.03
N MET A 79 -52.23 -3.25 -15.94
CA MET A 79 -52.51 -2.12 -16.85
C MET A 79 -51.25 -1.75 -17.65
N GLU A 80 -51.43 -1.68 -18.98
CA GLU A 80 -50.94 -0.64 -19.91
C GLU A 80 -49.42 -0.32 -19.91
N ALA A 81 -48.68 -0.81 -20.90
CA ALA A 81 -48.40 -0.12 -22.18
C ALA A 81 -47.37 1.02 -22.05
N MET A 82 -46.14 0.79 -22.54
CA MET A 82 -45.51 1.70 -23.51
C MET A 82 -44.31 1.02 -24.20
N GLU A 83 -44.49 0.76 -25.49
CA GLU A 83 -43.42 0.51 -26.46
C GLU A 83 -42.61 1.81 -26.70
N GLY A 84 -41.30 1.66 -26.90
CA GLY A 84 -40.45 2.72 -27.44
C GLY A 84 -39.00 2.26 -27.65
N PRO A 85 -38.31 2.70 -28.71
CA PRO A 85 -37.71 1.80 -29.68
C PRO A 85 -36.19 1.63 -29.56
N GLY A 86 -35.71 0.53 -30.15
CA GLY A 86 -34.34 0.05 -30.07
C GLY A 86 -33.27 0.89 -30.76
N ALA A 87 -32.04 0.61 -30.34
CA ALA A 87 -30.81 0.92 -31.05
C ALA A 87 -29.86 -0.30 -30.99
N PRO A 88 -29.08 -0.57 -32.05
CA PRO A 88 -28.47 -1.87 -32.30
C PRO A 88 -27.23 -2.11 -31.42
N GLN A 89 -27.18 -3.28 -30.79
CA GLN A 89 -25.96 -3.77 -30.16
C GLN A 89 -24.96 -4.17 -31.26
N HIS A 90 -23.97 -3.31 -31.49
CA HIS A 90 -22.80 -3.64 -32.29
C HIS A 90 -21.85 -4.48 -31.42
N GLN A 91 -21.94 -5.80 -31.53
CA GLN A 91 -20.94 -6.71 -30.96
C GLN A 91 -19.66 -6.61 -31.80
N VAL A 92 -18.71 -5.80 -31.31
CA VAL A 92 -17.33 -5.82 -31.80
C VAL A 92 -16.64 -7.00 -31.09
N HIS A 93 -16.51 -8.10 -31.82
CA HIS A 93 -15.63 -9.21 -31.46
C HIS A 93 -14.18 -8.73 -31.62
N ASP A 94 -13.49 -8.45 -30.52
CA ASP A 94 -12.03 -8.32 -30.52
C ASP A 94 -11.41 -9.69 -30.19
N PRO A 95 -10.46 -10.20 -31.00
CA PRO A 95 -9.78 -11.46 -30.73
C PRO A 95 -8.73 -11.26 -29.64
N LEU A 96 -8.83 -12.04 -28.56
CA LEU A 96 -7.78 -12.08 -27.53
C LEU A 96 -6.45 -12.57 -28.15
N PRO A 97 -5.32 -11.90 -27.89
CA PRO A 97 -4.01 -12.44 -28.22
C PRO A 97 -3.67 -13.59 -27.26
N ALA A 98 -3.40 -14.77 -27.82
CA ALA A 98 -2.85 -15.90 -27.10
C ALA A 98 -1.49 -15.51 -26.50
N ASN A 99 -1.44 -15.38 -25.16
CA ASN A 99 -0.21 -15.16 -24.43
C ASN A 99 0.32 -16.53 -23.97
N PRO A 100 1.56 -16.93 -24.33
CA PRO A 100 2.13 -18.19 -23.86
C PRO A 100 2.43 -18.10 -22.37
N THR A 101 1.66 -18.83 -21.57
CA THR A 101 1.90 -19.05 -20.14
C THR A 101 3.24 -19.76 -19.97
N ASN A 102 4.26 -19.00 -19.57
CA ASN A 102 5.51 -19.54 -19.06
C ASN A 102 5.29 -19.95 -17.60
N GLN A 103 4.62 -21.09 -17.41
CA GLN A 103 4.47 -21.72 -16.10
C GLN A 103 5.75 -22.53 -15.83
N PRO A 104 6.46 -22.28 -14.71
CA PRO A 104 7.53 -23.19 -14.30
C PRO A 104 6.94 -24.59 -14.04
N PRO A 105 7.64 -25.68 -14.41
CA PRO A 105 7.13 -27.02 -14.27
C PRO A 105 6.81 -27.31 -12.80
N ALA A 106 5.55 -27.66 -12.54
CA ALA A 106 5.12 -28.16 -11.25
C ALA A 106 5.97 -29.37 -10.87
N ALA A 107 6.54 -29.34 -9.67
CA ALA A 107 7.22 -30.50 -9.09
C ALA A 107 6.26 -31.70 -9.06
N PRO A 108 6.73 -32.93 -9.33
CA PRO A 108 5.90 -34.12 -9.22
C PRO A 108 5.31 -34.23 -7.82
N LEU A 109 3.99 -34.19 -7.73
CA LEU A 109 3.24 -34.53 -6.52
C LEU A 109 3.51 -36.02 -6.23
N GLU A 110 4.15 -36.29 -5.09
CA GLU A 110 4.18 -37.65 -4.54
C GLU A 110 2.74 -38.12 -4.29
N PRO A 111 2.39 -39.36 -4.66
CA PRO A 111 1.06 -39.89 -4.36
C PRO A 111 0.89 -40.00 -2.84
N LEU A 112 -0.13 -39.34 -2.31
CA LEU A 112 -0.70 -39.64 -1.00
C LEU A 112 -1.27 -41.07 -1.06
N ASP A 113 -0.56 -42.02 -0.46
CA ASP A 113 -1.13 -43.28 -0.03
C ASP A 113 -1.98 -43.02 1.23
N ASP A 114 -3.22 -42.53 1.02
CA ASP A 114 -4.28 -42.49 2.02
C ASP A 114 -4.98 -43.86 2.07
N ASP A 115 -4.34 -44.83 2.72
CA ASP A 115 -5.01 -46.06 3.15
C ASP A 115 -4.40 -46.55 4.48
N ALA A 116 -4.56 -45.72 5.52
CA ALA A 116 -4.34 -46.10 6.91
C ALA A 116 -5.71 -46.29 7.60
N PRO A 117 -6.10 -47.51 8.01
CA PRO A 117 -7.28 -47.71 8.83
C PRO A 117 -7.06 -47.14 10.24
N PRO A 118 -8.10 -46.56 10.87
CA PRO A 118 -7.98 -46.01 12.22
C PRO A 118 -7.94 -47.15 13.24
N LEU A 119 -6.77 -47.40 13.84
CA LEU A 119 -6.68 -48.22 15.03
C LEU A 119 -7.05 -47.39 16.27
N LEU A 120 -8.31 -47.57 16.68
CA LEU A 120 -8.80 -47.30 18.02
C LEU A 120 -7.88 -47.95 19.06
N VAL A 121 -7.19 -47.13 19.85
CA VAL A 121 -6.57 -47.56 21.11
C VAL A 121 -7.43 -47.03 22.25
N PRO A 122 -8.22 -47.88 22.95
CA PRO A 122 -8.81 -47.50 24.22
C PRO A 122 -7.73 -47.56 25.31
N ALA A 123 -7.69 -46.51 26.12
CA ALA A 123 -7.00 -46.50 27.40
C ALA A 123 -7.65 -47.55 28.34
N GLY A 124 -6.83 -48.48 28.82
CA GLY A 124 -7.14 -49.35 29.94
C GLY A 124 -6.06 -49.20 31.02
N PRO A 125 -6.43 -49.15 32.31
CA PRO A 125 -5.48 -49.14 33.42
C PRO A 125 -4.88 -50.53 33.64
N GLU A 126 -3.72 -50.53 34.27
CA GLU A 126 -2.88 -51.68 34.64
C GLU A 126 -3.63 -52.85 35.29
N PRO A 127 -3.03 -54.05 35.20
CA PRO A 127 -2.86 -54.83 36.41
C PRO A 127 -1.38 -55.14 36.68
N ASP A 128 -0.97 -54.79 37.89
CA ASP A 128 0.07 -55.48 38.65
C ASP A 128 -0.12 -57.00 38.55
N SER A 129 0.89 -57.68 38.05
CA SER A 129 1.15 -59.07 38.40
C SER A 129 2.60 -59.38 38.11
N ASP A 130 3.42 -59.30 39.16
CA ASP A 130 4.70 -59.98 39.28
C ASP A 130 4.57 -61.46 38.85
N PRO A 131 5.38 -61.94 37.90
CA PRO A 131 5.77 -63.33 37.89
C PRO A 131 7.04 -63.44 38.73
N GLU A 132 6.89 -64.06 39.89
CA GLU A 132 7.96 -64.55 40.75
C GLU A 132 9.11 -65.16 39.93
N ASP A 133 10.34 -64.81 40.33
CA ASP A 133 11.60 -65.44 39.97
C ASP A 133 11.58 -66.94 40.34
N GLY A 134 11.04 -67.76 39.45
CA GLY A 134 11.25 -69.19 39.48
C GLY A 134 12.60 -69.54 38.85
N PRO A 135 13.45 -70.39 39.45
CA PRO A 135 14.74 -70.74 38.88
C PRO A 135 14.50 -71.51 37.57
N ALA A 136 14.65 -70.83 36.43
CA ALA A 136 14.54 -71.45 35.13
C ALA A 136 15.54 -72.61 35.06
N ALA A 137 15.01 -73.82 35.05
CA ALA A 137 15.75 -75.06 34.97
C ALA A 137 16.75 -75.00 33.81
N ARG A 138 18.04 -75.15 34.14
CA ARG A 138 19.10 -75.26 33.14
C ARG A 138 18.69 -76.34 32.13
N PRO A 139 18.62 -76.05 30.81
CA PRO A 139 18.32 -77.07 29.84
C PRO A 139 19.40 -78.14 29.92
N ILE A 140 19.00 -79.35 30.33
CA ILE A 140 19.84 -80.54 30.31
C ILE A 140 20.29 -80.69 28.86
N ARG A 141 21.61 -80.54 28.61
CA ARG A 141 22.20 -80.72 27.28
C ARG A 141 21.92 -82.16 26.84
N ALA A 142 20.91 -82.34 26.00
CA ALA A 142 20.63 -83.63 25.39
C ALA A 142 21.90 -84.15 24.68
N PRO A 143 22.21 -85.45 24.77
CA PRO A 143 23.41 -86.02 24.18
C PRO A 143 23.45 -85.73 22.68
N ARG A 144 24.62 -85.35 22.16
CA ARG A 144 24.84 -85.04 20.74
C ARG A 144 24.49 -86.25 19.88
N GLN A 145 23.25 -86.34 19.44
CA GLN A 145 22.82 -87.36 18.49
C GLN A 145 23.59 -87.13 17.19
N THR A 146 24.32 -88.16 16.74
CA THR A 146 24.94 -88.21 15.43
C THR A 146 23.86 -88.16 14.37
N VAL A 147 23.54 -86.95 13.91
CA VAL A 147 22.61 -86.72 12.81
C VAL A 147 23.25 -87.25 11.53
N GLY A 148 22.49 -88.00 10.73
CA GLY A 148 22.98 -88.47 9.43
C GLY A 148 23.44 -87.31 8.54
N ALA A 149 24.37 -87.57 7.62
CA ALA A 149 25.06 -86.54 6.82
C ALA A 149 24.12 -85.51 6.15
N LYS A 150 22.95 -85.93 5.67
CA LYS A 150 21.94 -85.03 5.08
C LYS A 150 21.35 -84.05 6.11
N LYS A 151 21.05 -84.53 7.32
CA LYS A 151 20.50 -83.72 8.43
C LYS A 151 21.57 -82.78 8.99
N ALA A 152 22.82 -83.22 9.09
CA ALA A 152 23.96 -82.36 9.42
C ALA A 152 24.10 -81.18 8.44
N LYS A 153 24.03 -81.44 7.12
CA LYS A 153 24.13 -80.38 6.09
C LYS A 153 22.93 -79.41 6.13
N SER A 154 21.72 -79.90 6.41
CA SER A 154 20.53 -79.06 6.58
C SER A 154 20.63 -78.16 7.81
N LEU A 155 21.08 -78.71 8.94
CA LEU A 155 21.33 -77.95 10.17
C LEU A 155 22.42 -76.88 9.97
N ALA A 156 23.54 -77.22 9.33
CA ALA A 156 24.59 -76.25 9.02
C ALA A 156 24.09 -75.08 8.16
N ARG A 157 23.23 -75.33 7.16
CA ARG A 157 22.61 -74.26 6.36
C ARG A 157 21.63 -73.41 7.17
N ARG A 158 20.87 -74.01 8.08
CA ARG A 158 19.95 -73.30 8.98
C ARG A 158 20.73 -72.41 9.96
N ASP A 159 21.83 -72.92 10.51
CA ASP A 159 22.70 -72.19 11.42
C ASP A 159 23.42 -71.04 10.71
N GLN A 160 23.88 -71.24 9.46
CA GLN A 160 24.41 -70.15 8.62
C GLN A 160 23.38 -69.04 8.40
N ARG A 161 22.12 -69.38 8.11
CA ARG A 161 21.04 -68.38 7.96
C ARG A 161 20.78 -67.63 9.25
N ARG A 162 20.74 -68.33 10.40
CA ARG A 162 20.59 -67.69 11.72
C ARG A 162 21.75 -66.75 12.01
N ALA A 163 22.99 -67.20 11.83
CA ALA A 163 24.19 -66.40 12.02
C ALA A 163 24.19 -65.16 11.12
N TYR A 164 23.74 -65.28 9.87
CA TYR A 164 23.61 -64.12 8.97
C TYR A 164 22.56 -63.12 9.45
N HIS A 165 21.38 -63.58 9.87
CA HIS A 165 20.34 -62.70 10.39
C HIS A 165 20.71 -62.06 11.73
N GLU A 166 21.40 -62.79 12.60
CA GLU A 166 21.95 -62.25 13.85
C GLU A 166 23.04 -61.21 13.58
N PHE A 167 23.93 -61.47 12.62
CA PHE A 167 24.91 -60.49 12.17
C PHE A 167 24.26 -59.23 11.57
N GLN A 168 23.18 -59.38 10.80
CA GLN A 168 22.45 -58.23 10.29
C GLN A 168 21.78 -57.42 11.42
N ARG A 169 21.18 -58.09 12.41
CA ARG A 169 20.62 -57.41 13.59
C ARG A 169 21.70 -56.71 14.39
N SER A 170 22.83 -57.37 14.67
CA SER A 170 23.92 -56.77 15.44
C SER A 170 24.55 -55.58 14.72
N ARG A 171 24.66 -55.61 13.38
CA ARG A 171 25.06 -54.43 12.61
C ARG A 171 24.04 -53.30 12.70
N GLY A 172 22.75 -53.59 12.61
CA GLY A 172 21.69 -52.59 12.75
C GLY A 172 21.59 -52.01 14.16
N GLU A 173 21.86 -52.81 15.19
CA GLU A 173 21.96 -52.37 16.58
C GLU A 173 23.20 -51.51 16.82
N ALA A 174 24.36 -51.92 16.31
CA ALA A 174 25.59 -51.14 16.37
C ALA A 174 25.45 -49.79 15.66
N GLN A 175 24.79 -49.75 14.50
CA GLN A 175 24.51 -48.52 13.77
C GLN A 175 23.59 -47.59 14.57
N ARG A 176 22.46 -48.10 15.09
CA ARG A 176 21.55 -47.32 15.94
C ARG A 176 22.22 -46.79 17.21
N ALA A 177 23.10 -47.59 17.83
CA ALA A 177 23.87 -47.15 19.00
C ALA A 177 24.86 -46.02 18.66
N ALA A 178 25.53 -46.09 17.52
CA ALA A 178 26.42 -45.02 17.03
C ALA A 178 25.63 -43.74 16.69
N ASP A 179 24.49 -43.88 16.03
CA ASP A 179 23.63 -42.75 15.66
C ASP A 179 23.02 -42.06 16.89
N ALA A 180 22.61 -42.84 17.90
CA ALA A 180 22.11 -42.35 19.18
C ALA A 180 23.19 -41.63 19.99
N ALA A 181 24.42 -42.16 20.01
CA ALA A 181 25.55 -41.51 20.68
C ALA A 181 25.87 -40.14 20.06
N GLY A 182 25.81 -40.02 18.72
CA GLY A 182 26.04 -38.75 18.02
C GLY A 182 24.81 -37.83 17.93
N ALA A 183 23.61 -38.30 18.30
CA ALA A 183 22.38 -37.52 18.17
C ALA A 183 22.40 -36.29 19.07
N ALA A 184 22.76 -36.46 20.34
CA ALA A 184 22.81 -35.38 21.33
C ALA A 184 23.79 -34.26 20.92
N GLU A 185 24.95 -34.60 20.36
CA GLU A 185 25.94 -33.62 19.91
C GLU A 185 25.45 -32.82 18.69
N ARG A 186 24.82 -33.50 17.72
CA ARG A 186 24.21 -32.83 16.56
C ARG A 186 23.06 -31.92 16.96
N GLU A 187 22.20 -32.39 17.86
CA GLU A 187 21.09 -31.59 18.39
C GLU A 187 21.59 -30.38 19.18
N ALA A 188 22.61 -30.54 20.01
CA ALA A 188 23.24 -29.43 20.73
C ALA A 188 23.87 -28.41 19.77
N ALA A 189 24.55 -28.86 18.72
CA ALA A 189 25.13 -27.97 17.70
C ALA A 189 24.04 -27.18 16.95
N LEU A 190 22.96 -27.85 16.54
CA LEU A 190 21.82 -27.21 15.87
C LEU A 190 21.04 -26.28 16.81
N ALA A 191 20.94 -26.60 18.10
CA ALA A 191 20.33 -25.73 19.10
C ALA A 191 21.17 -24.47 19.34
N ALA A 192 22.50 -24.61 19.45
CA ALA A 192 23.40 -23.47 19.60
C ALA A 192 23.35 -22.54 18.38
N GLU A 193 23.33 -23.08 17.16
CA GLU A 193 23.17 -22.27 15.95
C GLU A 193 21.81 -21.56 15.91
N ARG A 194 20.71 -22.27 16.19
CA ARG A 194 19.36 -21.68 16.27
C ARG A 194 19.30 -20.54 17.28
N SER A 195 19.94 -20.69 18.45
CA SER A 195 19.96 -19.63 19.47
C SER A 195 20.68 -18.36 18.99
N ARG A 196 21.77 -18.50 18.21
CA ARG A 196 22.49 -17.36 17.62
C ARG A 196 21.64 -16.65 16.56
N ARG A 197 20.96 -17.41 15.69
CA ARG A 197 20.05 -16.83 14.69
C ARG A 197 18.87 -16.12 15.35
N ALA A 198 18.25 -16.75 16.33
CA ALA A 198 17.13 -16.17 17.08
C ALA A 198 17.53 -14.87 17.81
N ALA A 199 18.73 -14.79 18.38
CA ALA A 199 19.23 -13.56 19.00
C ALA A 199 19.41 -12.43 17.98
N VAL A 200 19.97 -12.72 16.81
CA VAL A 200 20.14 -11.73 15.72
C VAL A 200 18.80 -11.31 15.14
N GLU A 201 17.89 -12.24 14.93
CA GLU A 201 16.53 -11.95 14.43
C GLU A 201 15.74 -11.09 15.42
N ALA A 202 15.85 -11.37 16.73
CA ALA A 202 15.22 -10.56 17.77
C ALA A 202 15.79 -9.13 17.83
N GLU A 203 17.11 -8.97 17.68
CA GLU A 203 17.75 -7.65 17.62
C GLU A 203 17.30 -6.87 16.37
N LEU A 204 17.21 -7.53 15.21
CA LEU A 204 16.73 -6.93 13.98
C LEU A 204 15.25 -6.54 14.08
N GLU A 205 14.42 -7.39 14.67
CA GLU A 205 13.01 -7.10 14.92
C GLU A 205 12.84 -5.91 15.86
N GLU A 206 13.62 -5.84 16.95
CA GLU A 206 13.58 -4.70 17.86
C GLU A 206 14.01 -3.41 17.16
N ARG A 207 15.06 -3.45 16.33
CA ARG A 207 15.50 -2.29 15.55
C ARG A 207 14.43 -1.82 14.56
N THR A 208 13.85 -2.74 13.80
CA THR A 208 12.80 -2.39 12.83
C THR A 208 11.53 -1.90 13.51
N ARG A 209 11.19 -2.40 14.71
CA ARG A 209 10.10 -1.88 15.54
C ARG A 209 10.38 -0.44 15.98
N ARG A 210 11.58 -0.16 16.51
CA ARG A 210 11.99 1.19 16.91
C ARG A 210 11.96 2.17 15.73
N GLU A 211 12.50 1.79 14.57
CA GLU A 211 12.48 2.63 13.36
C GLU A 211 11.04 2.94 12.89
N ARG A 212 10.11 1.97 13.00
CA ARG A 212 8.69 2.19 12.68
C ARG A 212 8.01 3.11 13.69
N GLU A 213 8.33 3.00 14.97
CA GLU A 213 7.79 3.87 16.03
C GLU A 213 8.32 5.30 15.90
N GLU A 214 9.61 5.47 15.63
CA GLU A 214 10.23 6.78 15.37
C GLU A 214 9.64 7.44 14.11
N LYS A 215 9.45 6.67 13.04
CA LYS A 215 8.79 7.17 11.83
C LYS A 215 7.34 7.60 12.12
N ARG A 216 6.58 6.79 12.85
CA ARG A 216 5.20 7.09 13.21
C ARG A 216 5.08 8.32 14.08
N THR A 217 5.95 8.47 15.07
CA THR A 217 5.96 9.63 15.99
C THR A 217 6.31 10.91 15.23
N ARG A 218 7.33 10.88 14.36
CA ARG A 218 7.69 12.01 13.51
C ARG A 218 6.58 12.44 12.55
N GLU A 219 5.96 11.49 11.85
CA GLU A 219 4.82 11.80 10.96
C GLU A 219 3.63 12.38 11.73
N GLU A 220 3.39 11.89 12.95
CA GLU A 220 2.34 12.42 13.82
C GLU A 220 2.65 13.83 14.31
N GLU A 221 3.89 14.12 14.67
CA GLU A 221 4.35 15.46 15.05
C GLU A 221 4.23 16.45 13.89
N GLU A 222 4.72 16.09 12.69
CA GLU A 222 4.61 16.92 11.49
C GLU A 222 3.14 17.22 11.15
N ARG A 223 2.24 16.22 11.27
CA ARG A 223 0.80 16.41 11.06
C ARG A 223 0.15 17.29 12.14
N ARG A 224 0.58 17.19 13.39
CA ARG A 224 0.10 18.04 14.49
C ARG A 224 0.54 19.49 14.28
N GLU A 225 1.80 19.70 13.90
CA GLU A 225 2.32 21.03 13.55
C GLU A 225 1.58 21.63 12.37
N GLU A 226 1.36 20.87 11.30
CA GLU A 226 0.62 21.36 10.13
C GLU A 226 -0.81 21.76 10.54
N THR A 227 -1.47 20.94 11.36
CA THR A 227 -2.82 21.24 11.87
C THR A 227 -2.83 22.50 12.73
N ARG A 228 -1.81 22.67 13.60
CA ARG A 228 -1.64 23.87 14.43
C ARG A 228 -1.47 25.11 13.56
N VAL A 229 -0.60 25.04 12.56
CA VAL A 229 -0.35 26.16 11.62
C VAL A 229 -1.60 26.49 10.81
N ARG A 230 -2.32 25.48 10.31
CA ARG A 230 -3.61 25.68 9.62
C ARG A 230 -4.63 26.37 10.52
N GLY A 231 -4.75 25.92 11.76
CA GLY A 231 -5.66 26.52 12.76
C GLY A 231 -5.29 27.97 13.07
N GLU A 232 -4.01 28.27 13.23
CA GLU A 232 -3.51 29.63 13.49
C GLU A 232 -3.83 30.57 12.31
N VAL A 233 -3.61 30.13 11.07
CA VAL A 233 -3.93 30.91 9.87
C VAL A 233 -5.43 31.21 9.80
N VAL A 234 -6.27 30.19 9.97
CA VAL A 234 -7.74 30.36 9.95
C VAL A 234 -8.19 31.31 11.07
N ARG A 235 -7.61 31.19 12.26
CA ARG A 235 -7.89 32.08 13.40
C ARG A 235 -7.49 33.53 13.11
N VAL A 236 -6.26 33.77 12.65
CA VAL A 236 -5.76 35.12 12.34
C VAL A 236 -6.58 35.77 11.23
N VAL A 237 -6.95 35.02 10.19
CA VAL A 237 -7.79 35.53 9.10
C VAL A 237 -9.22 35.80 9.61
N GLY A 238 -9.81 34.89 10.38
CA GLY A 238 -11.14 35.05 10.97
C GLY A 238 -11.23 36.28 11.88
N GLU A 239 -10.33 36.39 12.86
CA GLU A 239 -10.25 37.54 13.76
C GLU A 239 -9.98 38.85 12.99
N GLY A 240 -9.13 38.80 11.96
CA GLY A 240 -8.85 39.94 11.10
C GLY A 240 -10.07 40.42 10.31
N LEU A 241 -10.87 39.48 9.79
CA LEU A 241 -12.11 39.78 9.07
C LEU A 241 -13.20 40.30 10.01
N GLU A 242 -13.28 39.78 11.24
CA GLU A 242 -14.23 40.27 12.24
C GLU A 242 -13.90 41.69 12.70
N ARG A 243 -12.61 41.97 12.98
CA ARG A 243 -12.19 43.28 13.50
C ARG A 243 -12.10 44.37 12.43
N ARG A 244 -11.48 44.06 11.28
CA ARG A 244 -11.17 45.07 10.25
C ARG A 244 -12.06 44.99 9.02
N GLY A 245 -12.75 43.88 8.81
CA GLY A 245 -13.49 43.62 7.56
C GLY A 245 -12.60 43.23 6.38
N CYS A 246 -11.27 43.32 6.49
CA CYS A 246 -10.35 42.84 5.46
C CYS A 246 -9.00 42.35 6.02
N VAL A 247 -8.38 41.43 5.28
CA VAL A 247 -7.07 40.83 5.61
C VAL A 247 -6.25 40.61 4.33
N ASP A 248 -5.00 41.05 4.31
CA ASP A 248 -4.03 40.71 3.26
C ASP A 248 -3.49 39.29 3.49
N LEU A 249 -3.76 38.37 2.56
CA LEU A 249 -3.25 37.00 2.65
C LEU A 249 -1.73 36.93 2.46
N GLY A 250 -1.12 37.91 1.79
CA GLY A 250 0.32 38.01 1.62
C GLY A 250 1.04 38.28 2.94
N ASP A 251 0.49 39.14 3.80
CA ASP A 251 1.01 39.39 5.14
C ASP A 251 0.92 38.14 6.03
N VAL A 252 -0.23 37.46 6.00
CA VAL A 252 -0.43 36.21 6.76
C VAL A 252 0.52 35.11 6.27
N ALA A 253 0.67 34.97 4.95
CA ALA A 253 1.58 34.01 4.34
C ALA A 253 3.05 34.27 4.72
N ARG A 254 3.49 35.53 4.74
CA ARG A 254 4.82 35.92 5.23
C ARG A 254 5.01 35.62 6.70
N GLY A 255 4.02 35.90 7.55
CA GLY A 255 4.09 35.61 8.98
C GLY A 255 4.23 34.12 9.31
N VAL A 256 3.65 33.26 8.47
CA VAL A 256 3.65 31.79 8.65
C VAL A 256 4.76 31.09 7.85
N GLY A 257 5.45 31.81 6.97
CA GLY A 257 6.48 31.24 6.10
C GLY A 257 5.88 30.23 5.10
N ARG A 258 4.76 30.60 4.47
CA ARG A 258 4.08 29.79 3.44
C ARG A 258 3.77 30.63 2.22
N GLU A 259 3.40 29.98 1.13
CA GLU A 259 2.97 30.66 -0.09
C GLU A 259 1.54 31.20 0.04
N ARG A 260 1.29 32.35 -0.58
CA ARG A 260 -0.05 32.98 -0.61
C ARG A 260 -1.14 32.04 -1.10
N GLY A 261 -0.86 31.25 -2.15
CA GLY A 261 -1.84 30.31 -2.73
C GLY A 261 -2.22 29.18 -1.78
N TRP A 262 -1.32 28.77 -0.89
CA TRP A 262 -1.61 27.77 0.15
C TRP A 262 -2.59 28.34 1.19
N VAL A 263 -2.34 29.57 1.65
CA VAL A 263 -3.25 30.27 2.59
C VAL A 263 -4.62 30.49 1.95
N GLU A 264 -4.66 30.93 0.70
CA GLU A 264 -5.93 31.14 -0.02
C GLU A 264 -6.75 29.86 -0.13
N LYS A 265 -6.13 28.74 -0.52
CA LYS A 265 -6.80 27.43 -0.59
C LYS A 265 -7.32 27.01 0.78
N LEU A 266 -6.53 27.21 1.84
CA LEU A 266 -6.94 26.89 3.21
C LEU A 266 -8.15 27.72 3.64
N VAL A 267 -8.14 29.03 3.39
CA VAL A 267 -9.25 29.93 3.72
C VAL A 267 -10.52 29.53 2.97
N ARG A 268 -10.43 29.16 1.68
CA ARG A 268 -11.57 28.63 0.91
C ARG A 268 -12.10 27.32 1.49
N VAL A 269 -11.23 26.35 1.81
CA VAL A 269 -11.61 25.05 2.39
C VAL A 269 -12.21 25.20 3.78
N SER A 270 -11.76 26.19 4.57
CA SER A 270 -12.29 26.47 5.90
C SER A 270 -13.72 27.04 5.91
N GLY A 271 -14.26 27.42 4.74
CA GLY A 271 -15.58 28.04 4.64
C GLY A 271 -15.62 29.50 5.11
N LEU A 272 -14.46 30.12 5.39
CA LEU A 272 -14.37 31.56 5.65
C LEU A 272 -14.73 32.41 4.42
N VAL A 273 -14.57 31.84 3.23
CA VAL A 273 -14.81 32.49 1.93
C VAL A 273 -15.70 31.61 1.09
N GLY A 274 -16.68 32.22 0.43
CA GLY A 274 -17.67 31.51 -0.38
C GLY A 274 -18.82 30.99 0.47
N GLY A 275 -20.03 31.41 0.14
CA GLY A 275 -21.23 31.16 0.92
C GLY A 275 -21.82 32.47 1.44
N ARG A 276 -23.10 32.69 1.14
CA ARG A 276 -23.88 33.74 1.78
C ARG A 276 -24.18 33.23 3.19
N LYS A 277 -23.64 33.90 4.22
CA LYS A 277 -24.04 33.60 5.60
C LYS A 277 -25.50 34.04 5.79
N GLU A 278 -26.21 33.42 6.73
CA GLU A 278 -27.60 33.77 7.06
C GLU A 278 -27.77 35.27 7.35
N ASP A 279 -26.72 35.91 7.86
CA ASP A 279 -26.64 37.35 8.16
C ASP A 279 -26.53 38.27 6.93
N GLY A 280 -26.61 37.73 5.71
CA GLY A 280 -26.44 38.50 4.47
C GLY A 280 -25.00 38.97 4.21
N VAL A 281 -24.04 38.55 5.03
CA VAL A 281 -22.62 38.85 4.90
C VAL A 281 -21.98 37.95 3.84
N VAL A 282 -21.21 38.54 2.94
CA VAL A 282 -20.44 37.83 1.92
C VAL A 282 -18.95 38.08 2.13
N ALA A 283 -18.18 37.00 2.25
CA ALA A 283 -16.73 37.05 2.27
C ALA A 283 -16.15 36.53 0.95
N MET A 284 -15.26 37.32 0.33
CA MET A 284 -14.67 37.01 -0.97
C MET A 284 -13.16 37.28 -0.99
N VAL A 285 -12.44 36.57 -1.86
CA VAL A 285 -11.01 36.80 -2.12
C VAL A 285 -10.88 37.67 -3.38
N THR A 286 -10.17 38.79 -3.28
CA THR A 286 -9.88 39.67 -4.41
C THR A 286 -8.71 39.14 -5.23
N GLY A 287 -8.60 39.55 -6.50
CA GLY A 287 -7.47 39.15 -7.37
C GLY A 287 -6.09 39.60 -6.86
N ARG A 288 -6.05 40.58 -5.95
CA ARG A 288 -4.80 41.04 -5.30
C ARG A 288 -4.42 40.19 -4.08
N GLY A 289 -5.25 39.22 -3.68
CA GLY A 289 -5.00 38.34 -2.54
C GLY A 289 -5.49 38.89 -1.21
N TRP A 290 -6.50 39.75 -1.21
CA TRP A 290 -7.16 40.21 0.02
C TRP A 290 -8.43 39.42 0.26
N VAL A 291 -8.71 39.05 1.51
CA VAL A 291 -10.03 38.58 1.91
C VAL A 291 -10.81 39.76 2.43
N VAL A 292 -12.00 39.99 1.88
CA VAL A 292 -12.87 41.11 2.23
C VAL A 292 -14.22 40.58 2.64
N ARG A 293 -14.71 41.07 3.79
CA ARG A 293 -16.06 40.85 4.31
C ARG A 293 -16.92 42.06 3.94
N VAL A 294 -17.93 41.82 3.11
CA VAL A 294 -18.92 42.83 2.70
C VAL A 294 -20.22 42.55 3.47
N ASP A 295 -20.59 43.49 4.34
CA ASP A 295 -21.86 43.48 5.07
C ASP A 295 -22.85 44.47 4.46
N GLU A 296 -24.09 44.45 4.94
CA GLU A 296 -25.15 45.37 4.48
C GLU A 296 -24.76 46.84 4.71
N GLY A 297 -24.01 47.13 5.77
CA GLY A 297 -23.55 48.49 6.09
C GLY A 297 -22.59 49.04 5.03
N ILE A 298 -21.59 48.25 4.63
CA ILE A 298 -20.64 48.59 3.56
C ILE A 298 -21.39 48.81 2.25
N MET A 299 -22.34 47.93 1.92
CA MET A 299 -23.13 48.09 0.70
C MET A 299 -24.00 49.34 0.73
N ARG A 300 -24.68 49.60 1.84
CA ARG A 300 -25.53 50.79 2.02
C ARG A 300 -24.72 52.08 1.88
N GLU A 301 -23.56 52.13 2.51
CA GLU A 301 -22.65 53.27 2.42
C GLU A 301 -22.11 53.46 0.99
N SER A 302 -21.77 52.35 0.31
CA SER A 302 -21.31 52.40 -1.07
C SER A 302 -22.41 52.93 -2.01
N TYR A 303 -23.67 52.53 -1.82
CA TYR A 303 -24.79 53.07 -2.57
C TYR A 303 -25.06 54.55 -2.27
N ARG A 304 -24.88 54.99 -1.02
CA ARG A 304 -25.00 56.40 -0.65
C ARG A 304 -23.97 57.25 -1.39
N ILE A 305 -22.70 56.85 -1.36
CA ILE A 305 -21.62 57.54 -2.08
C ILE A 305 -21.89 57.53 -3.59
N ALA A 306 -22.36 56.42 -4.14
CA ALA A 306 -22.70 56.32 -5.56
C ALA A 306 -23.82 57.29 -5.97
N LEU A 307 -24.85 57.47 -5.13
CA LEU A 307 -25.94 58.44 -5.39
C LEU A 307 -25.46 59.89 -5.27
N GLU A 308 -24.56 60.19 -4.33
CA GLU A 308 -23.98 61.53 -4.17
C GLU A 308 -23.10 61.91 -5.38
N ASP A 309 -22.37 60.96 -5.95
CA ASP A 309 -21.51 61.17 -7.13
C ASP A 309 -22.33 61.25 -8.45
N ASP A 310 -23.47 60.55 -8.52
CA ASP A 310 -24.38 60.54 -9.69
C ASP A 310 -25.02 61.91 -9.98
N HIS A 311 -25.12 62.79 -8.98
CA HIS A 311 -25.54 64.17 -9.21
C HIS A 311 -24.59 64.95 -10.16
N GLN A 312 -23.39 64.43 -10.43
CA GLN A 312 -22.43 65.02 -11.38
C GLN A 312 -22.32 64.26 -12.71
N ARG A 313 -22.77 63.00 -12.80
CA ARG A 313 -22.58 62.13 -13.97
C ARG A 313 -23.86 61.35 -14.26
N LYS A 314 -24.39 61.43 -15.48
CA LYS A 314 -25.64 60.76 -15.94
C LYS A 314 -25.88 59.33 -15.36
N LEU A 315 -26.72 59.18 -14.33
CA LEU A 315 -27.61 58.05 -13.93
C LEU A 315 -27.17 56.58 -14.10
N LYS A 316 -25.92 56.29 -14.47
CA LYS A 316 -25.44 54.93 -14.81
C LYS A 316 -24.08 54.70 -14.20
N VAL A 317 -24.07 54.07 -13.04
CA VAL A 317 -22.86 53.57 -12.38
C VAL A 317 -22.52 52.19 -12.96
N THR A 318 -21.31 52.06 -13.51
CA THR A 318 -20.78 50.78 -14.00
C THR A 318 -20.35 49.89 -12.83
N PHE A 319 -20.25 48.57 -13.05
CA PHE A 319 -19.78 47.64 -12.00
C PHE A 319 -18.36 47.94 -11.53
N GLU A 320 -17.52 48.50 -12.40
CA GLU A 320 -16.14 48.87 -12.07
C GLU A 320 -16.08 50.10 -11.16
N GLU A 321 -16.94 51.10 -11.42
CA GLU A 321 -17.11 52.26 -10.55
C GLU A 321 -17.67 51.85 -9.18
N LEU A 322 -18.72 51.01 -9.16
CA LEU A 322 -19.28 50.50 -7.90
C LEU A 322 -18.23 49.68 -7.12
N GLY A 323 -17.44 48.85 -7.81
CA GLY A 323 -16.35 48.09 -7.21
C GLY A 323 -15.29 49.00 -6.58
N SER A 324 -14.94 50.11 -7.26
CA SER A 324 -14.00 51.11 -6.75
C SER A 324 -14.54 51.86 -5.52
N ILE A 325 -15.84 52.17 -5.51
CA ILE A 325 -16.50 52.77 -4.35
C ILE A 325 -16.50 51.80 -3.17
N ILE A 326 -16.85 50.53 -3.38
CA ILE A 326 -16.80 49.50 -2.34
C ILE A 326 -15.38 49.33 -1.79
N GLU A 327 -14.37 49.30 -2.66
CA GLU A 327 -12.96 49.26 -2.25
C GLU A 327 -12.62 50.45 -1.35
N GLY A 328 -13.03 51.66 -1.73
CA GLY A 328 -12.84 52.87 -0.93
C GLY A 328 -13.46 52.79 0.46
N VAL A 329 -14.72 52.33 0.55
CA VAL A 329 -15.43 52.16 1.83
C VAL A 329 -14.77 51.11 2.72
N VAL A 330 -14.37 49.97 2.14
CA VAL A 330 -13.67 48.89 2.86
C VAL A 330 -12.33 49.38 3.41
N VAL A 331 -11.54 50.10 2.60
CA VAL A 331 -10.25 50.66 3.02
C VAL A 331 -10.42 51.73 4.09
N ALA A 332 -11.41 52.61 3.96
CA ALA A 332 -11.75 53.61 4.98
C ALA A 332 -12.13 52.96 6.32
N ARG A 333 -12.90 51.87 6.28
CA ARG A 333 -13.25 51.10 7.48
C ARG A 333 -12.05 50.40 8.10
N ALA A 334 -11.20 49.78 7.28
CA ALA A 334 -10.00 49.09 7.74
C ALA A 334 -8.99 50.04 8.41
N THR A 335 -8.83 51.25 7.86
CA THR A 335 -7.95 52.29 8.41
C THR A 335 -8.52 52.91 9.69
N THR A 336 -9.84 53.11 9.76
CA THR A 336 -10.52 53.61 10.97
C THR A 336 -10.44 52.59 12.12
N GLY A 337 -10.69 51.31 11.83
CA GLY A 337 -10.56 50.23 12.81
C GLY A 337 -9.14 50.08 13.37
N LYS A 338 -8.11 50.43 12.60
CA LYS A 338 -6.71 50.43 13.05
C LYS A 338 -6.40 51.52 14.08
N ARG A 339 -7.18 52.60 14.16
CA ARG A 339 -6.97 53.69 15.14
C ARG A 339 -7.69 53.45 16.48
N ALA A 340 -8.65 52.53 16.51
CA ALA A 340 -9.53 52.32 17.66
C ALA A 340 -9.11 51.15 18.57
N GLY A 341 -8.06 50.40 18.25
CA GLY A 341 -7.55 49.28 19.04
C GLY A 341 -6.03 49.33 19.16
#